data_AF-A0A943LH21-F1
#
_entry.id   AF-A0A943LH21-F1
#
_cell.length_a   1.000
_cell.length_b   1.000
_cell.length_c   1.000
_cell.angle_alpha   90.00
_cell.angle_beta   90.00
_cell.angle_gamma   90.00
#
_symmetry.space_group_name_H-M   'P 1'
#
loop_
_entity.id
_entity.type
_entity.pdbx_description
1 polymer ?
#
loop_
_entity_poly.entity_id
_entity_poly.type
_entity_poly.pdbx_seq_one_letter_code
_entity_poly.pdbx_strand_id
1 'polypeptide(L)'
;MDNLWTKINDEIPTYMAKLCQKHNLKCVRVSELKTAMVGEDFSILIAVDRFDIELYYLYKQGDKIIKHPCGSYFAQAYDSKDREDLLSGEGADVFVRNCILITSHGLSSKWKDVLEGDKKWLDKYKSSSSYATEKLTSDEIDALADIFI
;
A
#
# COMPACT_ATOMS: atom_id res chain seq x y z
N MET A 1 -11.60 -4.03 19.23
CA MET A 1 -12.20 -2.88 19.95
C MET A 1 -12.15 -1.74 18.95
N ASP A 2 -13.28 -1.28 18.40
CA ASP A 2 -13.30 -0.35 17.27
C ASP A 2 -12.67 1.00 17.64
N ASN A 3 -11.39 1.15 17.31
CA ASN A 3 -10.70 2.42 17.40
C ASN A 3 -10.73 3.12 16.03
N LEU A 4 -10.44 4.43 16.04
CA LEU A 4 -10.46 5.28 14.87
C LEU A 4 -9.66 4.72 13.68
N TRP A 5 -8.47 4.16 13.95
CA TRP A 5 -7.56 3.65 12.93
C TRP A 5 -8.08 2.36 12.30
N THR A 6 -8.71 1.49 13.10
CA THR A 6 -9.39 0.29 12.59
C THR A 6 -10.48 0.66 11.59
N LYS A 7 -11.27 1.70 11.89
CA LYS A 7 -12.32 2.22 10.99
C LYS A 7 -11.74 2.81 9.71
N ILE A 8 -10.65 3.58 9.81
CA ILE A 8 -9.96 4.11 8.62
C ILE A 8 -9.43 2.97 7.75
N ASN A 9 -8.88 1.91 8.35
CA ASN A 9 -8.44 0.73 7.62
C ASN A 9 -9.62 0.02 6.92
N ASP A 10 -10.82 -0.03 7.53
CA ASP A 10 -12.03 -0.55 6.88
C ASP A 10 -12.47 0.29 5.64
N GLU A 11 -12.08 1.56 5.56
CA GLU A 11 -12.41 2.45 4.46
C GLU A 11 -11.42 2.33 3.27
N ILE A 12 -10.22 1.77 3.47
CA ILE A 12 -9.18 1.64 2.42
C ILE A 12 -9.70 1.02 1.12
N PRO A 13 -10.49 -0.07 1.13
CA PRO A 13 -11.03 -0.65 -0.10
C PRO A 13 -11.83 0.36 -0.95
N THR A 14 -12.53 1.31 -0.32
CA THR A 14 -13.28 2.36 -1.02
C THR A 14 -12.32 3.33 -1.73
N TYR A 15 -11.26 3.77 -1.05
CA TYR A 15 -10.25 4.67 -1.62
C TYR A 15 -9.44 4.03 -2.75
N MET A 16 -9.26 2.71 -2.72
CA MET A 16 -8.49 1.95 -3.70
C MET A 16 -9.36 1.30 -4.79
N ALA A 17 -10.68 1.45 -4.73
CA ALA A 17 -11.61 0.72 -5.59
C ALA A 17 -11.32 0.89 -7.09
N LYS A 18 -11.08 2.13 -7.54
CA LYS A 18 -10.77 2.43 -8.95
C LYS A 18 -9.46 1.79 -9.40
N LEU A 19 -8.44 1.84 -8.56
CA LEU A 19 -7.14 1.20 -8.83
C LEU A 19 -7.30 -0.31 -8.95
N CYS A 20 -7.96 -0.92 -7.97
CA CYS A 20 -8.17 -2.35 -7.92
C CYS A 20 -8.95 -2.85 -9.14
N GLN A 21 -10.04 -2.17 -9.49
CA GLN A 21 -10.83 -2.51 -10.68
C GLN A 21 -10.00 -2.39 -11.96
N LYS A 22 -9.24 -1.30 -12.12
CA LYS A 22 -8.46 -1.03 -13.35
C LYS A 22 -7.32 -2.01 -13.55
N HIS A 23 -6.68 -2.44 -12.47
CA HIS A 23 -5.48 -3.28 -12.50
C HIS A 23 -5.75 -4.74 -12.10
N ASN A 24 -7.02 -5.16 -12.02
CA ASN A 24 -7.44 -6.50 -11.62
C ASN A 24 -6.82 -6.94 -10.27
N LEU A 25 -6.79 -6.01 -9.30
CA LEU A 25 -6.34 -6.28 -7.94
C LEU A 25 -7.53 -6.53 -7.02
N LYS A 26 -7.32 -7.30 -5.97
CA LYS A 26 -8.31 -7.54 -4.91
C LYS A 26 -7.86 -6.92 -3.60
N CYS A 27 -8.70 -6.07 -3.00
CA CYS A 27 -8.47 -5.64 -1.62
C CYS A 27 -8.82 -6.77 -0.64
N VAL A 28 -7.90 -7.07 0.26
CA VAL A 28 -8.04 -8.07 1.32
C VAL A 28 -7.61 -7.44 2.64
N ARG A 29 -8.45 -7.56 3.67
CA ARG A 29 -8.09 -7.15 5.03
C ARG A 29 -7.09 -8.16 5.60
N VAL A 30 -5.94 -7.67 6.03
CA VAL A 30 -4.85 -8.51 6.60
C VAL A 30 -4.94 -8.53 8.13
N SER A 31 -5.14 -7.36 8.74
CA SER A 31 -5.37 -7.24 10.19
C SER A 31 -6.18 -5.99 10.50
N GLU A 32 -6.37 -5.66 11.78
CA GLU A 32 -7.13 -4.47 12.19
C GLU A 32 -6.58 -3.18 11.58
N LEU A 33 -5.27 -3.12 11.32
CA LEU A 33 -4.57 -1.92 10.83
C LEU A 33 -3.92 -2.11 9.45
N LYS A 34 -4.14 -3.24 8.79
CA LYS A 34 -3.51 -3.52 7.49
C LYS A 34 -4.50 -4.02 6.46
N THR A 35 -4.38 -3.49 5.24
CA THR A 35 -5.12 -3.93 4.06
C THR A 35 -4.14 -4.14 2.92
N ALA A 36 -4.28 -5.25 2.19
CA ALA A 36 -3.47 -5.55 1.01
C ALA A 36 -4.29 -5.39 -0.27
N MET A 37 -3.71 -4.73 -1.28
CA MET A 37 -4.13 -4.86 -2.66
C MET A 37 -3.35 -6.01 -3.30
N VAL A 38 -4.06 -7.08 -3.67
CA VAL A 38 -3.49 -8.35 -4.08
C VAL A 38 -3.60 -8.50 -5.59
N GLY A 39 -2.46 -8.66 -6.27
CA GLY A 39 -2.38 -9.09 -7.66
C GLY A 39 -2.05 -10.58 -7.76
N GLU A 40 -1.67 -11.05 -8.95
CA GLU A 40 -1.36 -12.46 -9.21
C GLU A 40 -0.11 -12.95 -8.46
N ASP A 41 1.02 -12.24 -8.59
CA ASP A 41 2.32 -12.63 -8.01
C ASP A 41 2.93 -11.58 -7.05
N PHE A 42 2.11 -10.60 -6.65
CA PHE A 42 2.53 -9.52 -5.77
C PHE A 42 1.36 -8.96 -4.95
N SER A 43 1.69 -8.20 -3.91
CA SER A 43 0.71 -7.40 -3.18
C SER A 43 1.30 -6.08 -2.73
N ILE A 44 0.45 -5.05 -2.67
CA ILE A 44 0.78 -3.76 -2.04
C ILE A 44 0.02 -3.71 -0.72
N LEU A 45 0.75 -3.77 0.39
CA LEU A 45 0.21 -3.70 1.73
C LEU A 45 0.22 -2.26 2.22
N ILE A 46 -0.91 -1.82 2.76
CA ILE A 46 -1.11 -0.51 3.36
C ILE A 46 -1.33 -0.74 4.85
N ALA A 47 -0.42 -0.22 5.68
CA ALA A 47 -0.55 -0.24 7.12
C ALA A 47 -0.93 1.15 7.63
N VAL A 48 -1.93 1.23 8.49
CA VAL A 48 -2.40 2.47 9.11
C VAL A 48 -1.71 2.66 10.45
N ASP A 49 -1.09 3.83 10.64
CA ASP A 49 -0.58 4.29 11.93
C ASP A 49 -1.30 5.59 12.34
N ARG A 50 -1.07 6.03 13.59
CA ARG A 50 -1.68 7.22 14.19
C ARG A 50 -1.28 8.53 13.51
N PHE A 51 -0.19 8.50 12.75
CA PHE A 51 0.43 9.70 12.18
C PHE A 51 0.61 9.63 10.66
N ASP A 52 0.49 8.46 10.04
CA ASP A 52 0.63 8.30 8.59
C ASP A 52 0.10 6.91 8.15
N ILE A 53 0.30 6.58 6.88
CA ILE A 53 0.26 5.20 6.38
C ILE A 53 1.64 4.74 5.91
N GLU A 54 1.90 3.45 6.04
CA GLU A 54 3.08 2.81 5.47
C GLU A 54 2.68 1.93 4.29
N LEU A 55 3.52 1.95 3.24
CA LEU A 55 3.34 1.10 2.07
C LEU A 55 4.46 0.09 1.95
N TYR A 56 4.05 -1.15 1.72
CA TYR A 56 4.95 -2.24 1.44
C TYR A 56 4.61 -2.91 0.13
N TYR A 57 5.64 -3.27 -0.63
CA TYR A 57 5.50 -4.15 -1.77
C TYR A 57 5.98 -5.54 -1.38
N LEU A 58 5.13 -6.55 -1.60
CA LEU A 58 5.44 -7.94 -1.35
C LEU A 58 5.36 -8.72 -2.66
N TYR A 59 6.29 -9.64 -2.87
CA TYR A 59 6.28 -10.53 -4.03
C TYR A 59 6.96 -11.86 -3.72
N LYS A 60 6.56 -12.91 -4.46
CA LYS A 60 7.18 -14.24 -4.36
C LYS A 60 8.52 -14.27 -5.10
N GLN A 61 9.54 -14.82 -4.43
CA GLN A 61 10.85 -15.12 -4.99
C GLN A 61 11.23 -16.55 -4.60
N GLY A 62 10.94 -17.51 -5.50
CA GLY A 62 11.02 -18.93 -5.18
C GLY A 62 10.00 -19.28 -4.09
N ASP A 63 10.46 -19.93 -3.02
CA ASP A 63 9.61 -20.34 -1.88
C ASP A 63 9.46 -19.26 -0.80
N LYS A 64 9.98 -18.04 -1.05
CA LYS A 64 9.97 -16.96 -0.07
C LYS A 64 9.15 -15.78 -0.55
N ILE A 65 8.47 -15.11 0.38
CA ILE A 65 7.87 -13.81 0.15
C ILE A 65 8.87 -12.74 0.60
N ILE A 66 9.18 -11.81 -0.29
CA ILE A 66 10.04 -10.66 -0.02
C ILE A 66 9.14 -9.46 0.26
N LYS A 67 9.41 -8.72 1.35
CA LYS A 67 8.68 -7.51 1.75
C LYS A 67 9.61 -6.29 1.74
N HIS A 68 9.20 -5.24 1.06
CA HIS A 68 9.94 -3.98 0.94
C HIS A 68 9.09 -2.80 1.42
N PRO A 69 9.52 -2.01 2.43
CA PRO A 69 8.89 -0.73 2.77
C PRO A 69 9.22 0.33 1.71
N CYS A 70 8.30 0.53 0.77
CA CYS A 70 8.52 1.37 -0.41
C CYS A 70 7.75 2.70 -0.40
N GLY A 71 7.00 2.99 0.66
CA GLY A 71 6.18 4.22 0.77
C GLY A 71 6.96 5.51 0.52
N SER A 72 8.07 5.71 1.23
CA SER A 72 8.92 6.91 1.05
C SER A 72 9.55 7.00 -0.33
N TYR A 73 9.87 5.86 -0.96
CA TYR A 73 10.39 5.83 -2.33
C TYR A 73 9.30 6.24 -3.33
N PHE A 74 8.08 5.72 -3.17
CA PHE A 74 6.95 6.07 -4.02
C PHE A 74 6.56 7.55 -3.90
N ALA A 75 6.54 8.06 -2.67
CA ALA A 75 6.15 9.43 -2.37
C ALA A 75 7.08 10.49 -2.98
N GLN A 76 8.33 10.15 -3.28
CA GLN A 76 9.27 11.06 -3.97
C GLN A 76 8.82 11.44 -5.39
N ALA A 77 8.02 10.59 -6.03
CA ALA A 77 7.48 10.85 -7.37
C ALA A 77 6.18 11.66 -7.33
N TYR A 78 5.55 11.81 -6.17
CA TYR A 78 4.26 12.49 -6.04
C TYR A 78 4.43 14.00 -6.16
N ASP A 79 3.51 14.65 -6.87
CA ASP A 79 3.53 16.09 -7.09
C ASP A 79 2.26 16.78 -6.57
N SER A 80 2.06 18.05 -6.92
CA SER A 80 0.91 18.83 -6.46
C SER A 80 -0.43 18.25 -6.93
N LYS A 81 -0.47 17.59 -8.10
CA LYS A 81 -1.70 17.02 -8.65
C LYS A 81 -2.18 15.83 -7.84
N ASP A 82 -1.25 15.04 -7.30
CA ASP A 82 -1.58 13.91 -6.44
C ASP A 82 -2.17 14.37 -5.09
N ARG A 83 -2.09 15.67 -4.79
CA ARG A 83 -2.58 16.32 -3.56
C ARG A 83 -3.82 17.21 -3.81
N GLU A 84 -4.47 17.05 -4.95
CA GLU A 84 -5.75 17.68 -5.26
C GLU A 84 -6.93 16.84 -4.70
N ASP A 85 -8.11 17.45 -4.58
CA ASP A 85 -9.36 16.81 -4.13
C ASP A 85 -9.30 16.11 -2.76
N LEU A 86 -8.47 16.65 -1.86
CA LEU A 86 -8.33 16.15 -0.50
C LEU A 86 -9.52 16.56 0.39
N LEU A 87 -9.74 15.80 1.46
CA LEU A 87 -10.73 16.11 2.48
C LEU A 87 -10.35 17.40 3.21
N SER A 88 -11.35 18.26 3.43
CA SER A 88 -11.22 19.44 4.29
C SER A 88 -11.48 19.09 5.75
N GLY A 89 -10.81 19.81 6.66
CA GLY A 89 -10.98 19.65 8.10
C GLY A 89 -9.67 19.61 8.86
N GLU A 90 -9.77 19.64 10.19
CA GLU A 90 -8.65 19.56 11.11
C GLU A 90 -8.84 18.31 11.98
N GLY A 91 -7.86 17.40 11.98
CA GLY A 91 -7.96 16.13 12.72
C GLY A 91 -6.96 15.09 12.22
N ALA A 92 -6.47 14.25 13.14
CA ALA A 92 -5.53 13.19 12.79
C ALA A 92 -6.18 12.12 11.87
N ASP A 93 -7.49 11.93 11.97
CA ASP A 93 -8.26 11.04 11.12
C ASP A 93 -8.40 11.56 9.68
N VAL A 94 -8.67 12.86 9.54
CA VAL A 94 -8.68 13.55 8.23
C VAL A 94 -7.29 13.51 7.61
N PHE A 95 -6.25 13.72 8.40
CA PHE A 95 -4.86 13.63 7.95
C PHE A 95 -4.54 12.25 7.36
N VAL A 96 -4.79 11.17 8.11
CA VAL A 96 -4.50 9.80 7.64
C VAL A 96 -5.33 9.43 6.41
N ARG A 97 -6.61 9.83 6.33
CA ARG A 97 -7.43 9.64 5.12
C ARG A 97 -6.86 10.40 3.91
N ASN A 98 -6.34 11.61 4.14
CA ASN A 98 -5.66 12.35 3.08
C ASN A 98 -4.36 11.67 2.64
N CYS A 99 -3.59 11.06 3.55
CA CYS A 99 -2.45 10.22 3.15
C CYS A 99 -2.89 9.05 2.25
N ILE A 100 -3.98 8.36 2.59
CA ILE A 100 -4.55 7.28 1.77
C ILE A 100 -4.97 7.80 0.38
N LEU A 101 -5.62 8.97 0.31
CA LEU A 101 -6.01 9.59 -0.96
C LEU A 101 -4.80 9.96 -1.82
N ILE A 102 -3.79 10.63 -1.23
CA ILE A 102 -2.55 11.00 -1.92
C ILE A 102 -1.85 9.76 -2.45
N THR A 103 -1.77 8.69 -1.65
CA THR A 103 -1.24 7.41 -2.09
C THR A 103 -2.04 6.81 -3.24
N SER A 104 -3.37 6.82 -3.18
CA SER A 104 -4.23 6.32 -4.27
C SER A 104 -3.98 7.09 -5.57
N HIS A 105 -3.94 8.42 -5.50
CA HIS A 105 -3.67 9.28 -6.65
C HIS A 105 -2.26 9.04 -7.20
N GLY A 106 -1.25 9.07 -6.34
CA GLY A 106 0.14 8.91 -6.72
C GLY A 106 0.47 7.52 -7.26
N LEU A 107 -0.11 6.46 -6.71
CA LEU A 107 0.00 5.11 -7.29
C LEU A 107 -0.63 5.08 -8.69
N SER A 108 -1.83 5.63 -8.84
CA SER A 108 -2.54 5.69 -10.13
C SER A 108 -1.79 6.48 -11.20
N SER A 109 -1.11 7.57 -10.81
CA SER A 109 -0.50 8.51 -11.75
C SER A 109 0.95 8.18 -12.07
N LYS A 110 1.73 7.66 -11.09
CA LYS A 110 3.18 7.47 -11.21
C LYS A 110 3.63 6.01 -11.22
N TRP A 111 2.86 5.10 -10.63
CA TRP A 111 3.30 3.73 -10.34
C TRP A 111 2.45 2.66 -11.00
N LYS A 112 2.04 2.92 -12.25
CA LYS A 112 1.33 1.94 -13.09
C LYS A 112 2.04 0.59 -13.14
N ASP A 113 3.35 0.60 -13.38
CA ASP A 113 4.17 -0.60 -13.49
C ASP A 113 4.13 -1.44 -12.20
N VAL A 114 4.11 -0.79 -11.03
CA VAL A 114 3.99 -1.46 -9.72
C VAL A 114 2.62 -2.12 -9.58
N LEU A 115 1.56 -1.42 -9.99
CA LEU A 115 0.18 -1.91 -9.97
C LEU A 115 -0.08 -3.04 -10.97
N GLU A 116 0.82 -3.23 -11.94
CA GLU A 116 0.79 -4.33 -12.91
C GLU A 116 1.76 -5.47 -12.54
N GLY A 117 2.47 -5.35 -11.41
CA GLY A 117 3.39 -6.37 -10.92
C GLY A 117 4.76 -6.37 -11.60
N ASP A 118 5.09 -5.36 -12.41
CA ASP A 118 6.44 -5.21 -12.97
C ASP A 118 7.44 -5.00 -11.82
N LYS A 119 8.58 -5.67 -11.90
CA LYS A 119 9.65 -5.70 -10.91
C LYS A 119 10.85 -4.84 -11.30
N LYS A 120 10.89 -4.22 -12.49
CA LYS A 120 12.01 -3.37 -12.96
C LYS A 120 12.25 -2.16 -12.07
N TRP A 121 11.20 -1.62 -11.44
CA TRP A 121 11.37 -0.52 -10.49
C TRP A 121 12.19 -0.95 -9.26
N LEU A 122 12.21 -2.25 -8.91
CA LEU A 122 12.98 -2.76 -7.77
C LEU A 122 14.47 -2.54 -7.95
N ASP A 123 15.00 -2.56 -9.18
CA ASP A 123 16.43 -2.32 -9.42
C ASP A 123 16.81 -0.87 -9.13
N LYS A 124 15.92 0.06 -9.48
CA LYS A 124 16.07 1.48 -9.09
C LYS A 124 15.90 1.66 -7.59
N TYR A 125 14.92 1.00 -6.99
CA TYR A 125 14.68 1.06 -5.55
C TYR A 125 15.87 0.53 -4.75
N LYS A 126 16.48 -0.61 -5.14
CA LYS A 126 17.71 -1.17 -4.55
C LYS A 126 18.91 -0.24 -4.57
N SER A 127 18.92 0.70 -5.51
CA SER A 127 19.99 1.69 -5.68
C SER A 127 19.69 2.99 -4.92
N SER A 128 18.51 3.11 -4.31
CA SER A 128 18.06 4.30 -3.58
C SER A 128 18.45 4.26 -2.11
N SER A 129 18.51 5.43 -1.48
CA SER A 129 18.73 5.55 -0.03
C SER A 129 17.56 5.03 0.81
N SER A 130 16.39 4.77 0.20
CA SER A 130 15.20 4.25 0.86
C SER A 130 15.09 2.72 0.80
N TYR A 131 16.07 2.03 0.21
CA TYR A 131 16.04 0.58 0.10
C TYR A 131 16.10 -0.11 1.47
N ALA A 132 15.11 -0.95 1.75
CA ALA A 132 15.14 -1.85 2.90
C ALA A 132 14.35 -3.13 2.59
N THR A 133 14.54 -4.15 3.43
CA THR A 133 13.74 -5.38 3.44
C THR A 133 13.26 -5.63 4.86
N GLU A 134 12.04 -6.14 4.99
CA GLU A 134 11.48 -6.50 6.28
C GLU A 134 11.01 -7.95 6.33
N LYS A 135 10.90 -8.48 7.55
CA LYS A 135 10.27 -9.77 7.77
C LYS A 135 8.75 -9.60 7.73
N LEU A 136 8.06 -10.61 7.23
CA LEU A 136 6.62 -10.68 7.40
C LEU A 136 6.28 -10.90 8.87
N THR A 137 5.19 -10.29 9.28
CA THR A 137 4.54 -10.51 10.57
C THR A 137 3.59 -11.71 10.49
N SER A 138 3.20 -12.28 11.63
CA SER A 138 2.33 -13.47 11.66
C SER A 138 0.98 -13.25 10.96
N ASP A 139 0.36 -12.08 11.16
CA ASP A 139 -0.90 -11.71 10.48
C ASP A 139 -0.72 -11.62 8.96
N GLU A 140 0.40 -11.09 8.49
CA GLU A 140 0.71 -11.04 7.06
C GLU A 140 0.92 -12.44 6.47
N ILE A 141 1.58 -13.34 7.21
CA ILE A 141 1.78 -14.73 6.76
C ILE A 141 0.42 -15.43 6.67
N ASP A 142 -0.40 -15.35 7.70
CA ASP A 142 -1.69 -16.05 7.76
C ASP A 142 -2.66 -15.54 6.68
N ALA A 143 -2.73 -14.22 6.47
CA ALA A 143 -3.65 -13.63 5.49
C ALA A 143 -3.18 -13.77 4.03
N LEU A 144 -1.87 -13.86 3.80
CA LEU A 144 -1.29 -13.89 2.44
C LEU A 144 -0.80 -15.28 2.02
N ALA A 145 -0.82 -16.28 2.90
CA ALA A 145 -0.44 -17.65 2.57
C ALA A 145 -1.23 -18.15 1.35
N ASP A 146 -2.56 -18.06 1.39
CA ASP A 146 -3.43 -18.55 0.31
C ASP A 146 -3.32 -17.76 -1.00
N ILE A 147 -2.69 -16.59 -0.96
CA ILE A 147 -2.51 -15.71 -2.11
C ILE A 147 -1.22 -16.02 -2.87
N PHE A 148 -0.18 -16.46 -2.17
CA PHE A 148 1.14 -16.73 -2.74
C PHE A 148 1.49 -18.22 -2.80
N ILE A 149 0.55 -19.13 -2.50
CA ILE A 149 0.72 -20.58 -2.67
C ILE A 149 0.68 -20.96 -4.15
#